data_AF-A0A1J4LZ09-F1
#
_entry.id   AF-A0A1J4LZ09-F1
#
_cell.length_a   1.000
_cell.length_b   1.000
_cell.length_c   1.000
_cell.angle_alpha   90.00
_cell.angle_beta   90.00
_cell.angle_gamma   90.00
#
_symmetry.space_group_name_H-M   'P 1'
#
loop_
_entity.id
_entity.type
_entity.pdbx_description
1 polymer ?
#
loop_
_entity_poly.entity_id
_entity_poly.type
_entity_poly.pdbx_seq_one_letter_code
_entity_poly.pdbx_strand_id
1 'polypeptide(L)'
;MSARCLRSLVTSRERRVDANQIQNQDQDQDQNRTVVFDRDEYTCQHCGQAGEDTSLRVLSVNDVAAAGTGTDDNATAESGHSSTFATVCDSCAAILDGGEATITEELEGAEQLQETDVPTDADTGATTTSEQLFALVRETTQQQGETVSDVASFASLTTTLPAKIADAGAANSETEPGSNADDSSETDSGGSEDAKDGEDGTDTDGTEDTENDQSNPTTALAETAQEFVATRRSLLLAIASVDQRLARLDELEYDAPAATGDTGPSTPTPALAAFLETATELQETLRKLVSLAEQVTAGLGRCHGCFGGLSEHEIPVTPTACPTCGRTSAETSEWQQSAADSTTVDFERLFSAMNETLREASATTERLTDRTTALATELVAAQ
;
A
#
# COMPACT_ATOMS: atom_id res chain seq x y z
N MET A 1 69.14 -5.76 4.71
CA MET A 1 68.88 -4.59 3.83
C MET A 1 67.41 -4.68 3.38
N SER A 2 66.46 -4.38 4.27
CA SER A 2 65.63 -3.15 4.31
C SER A 2 64.87 -2.86 3.01
N ALA A 3 63.70 -3.46 2.85
CA ALA A 3 62.62 -2.96 2.01
C ALA A 3 61.81 -1.95 2.84
N ARG A 4 61.89 -0.67 2.51
CA ARG A 4 61.12 0.39 3.17
C ARG A 4 59.78 0.57 2.47
N CYS A 5 58.76 0.72 3.31
CA CYS A 5 57.35 0.90 3.01
C CYS A 5 57.06 2.03 2.01
N LEU A 6 56.29 1.70 0.96
CA LEU A 6 55.43 2.66 0.27
C LEU A 6 54.11 2.73 1.05
N ARG A 7 54.02 3.64 2.01
CA ARG A 7 52.72 4.04 2.60
C ARG A 7 52.09 5.06 1.66
N SER A 8 51.02 4.63 0.99
CA SER A 8 50.12 5.43 0.20
C SER A 8 49.65 6.67 0.97
N LEU A 9 49.95 7.85 0.43
CA LEU A 9 49.35 9.11 0.84
C LEU A 9 47.97 9.22 0.17
N VAL A 10 46.98 8.51 0.72
CA VAL A 10 45.57 8.84 0.45
C VAL A 10 45.33 10.23 1.03
N THR A 11 45.13 11.19 0.13
CA THR A 11 45.07 12.61 0.47
C THR A 11 43.88 12.88 1.40
N SER A 12 44.06 13.72 2.42
CA SER A 12 43.01 14.12 3.38
C SER A 12 41.77 14.79 2.75
N ARG A 13 41.74 14.92 1.41
CA ARG A 13 40.64 15.52 0.65
C ARG A 13 39.58 14.48 0.27
N GLU A 14 39.97 13.25 -0.08
CA GLU A 14 39.01 12.17 -0.40
C GLU A 14 38.23 11.75 0.85
N ARG A 15 38.90 11.55 1.99
CA ARG A 15 38.23 11.25 3.28
C ARG A 15 37.23 12.31 3.77
N ARG A 16 37.35 13.57 3.34
CA ARG A 16 36.39 14.63 3.67
C ARG A 16 35.18 14.63 2.75
N VAL A 17 35.34 14.19 1.50
CA VAL A 17 34.22 13.99 0.58
C VAL A 17 33.39 12.82 1.06
N ASP A 18 34.02 11.70 1.45
CA ASP A 18 33.31 10.54 2.00
C ASP A 18 32.57 10.89 3.29
N ALA A 19 33.21 11.61 4.23
CA ALA A 19 32.57 12.00 5.49
C ALA A 19 31.43 13.01 5.32
N ASN A 20 31.58 13.99 4.41
CA ASN A 20 30.49 14.94 4.11
C ASN A 20 29.36 14.26 3.33
N GLN A 21 29.67 13.30 2.45
CA GLN A 21 28.68 12.56 1.70
C GLN A 21 27.86 11.64 2.61
N ILE A 22 28.50 10.95 3.55
CA ILE A 22 27.84 10.15 4.58
C ILE A 22 26.96 11.04 5.48
N GLN A 23 27.49 12.20 5.94
CA GLN A 23 26.70 13.13 6.76
C GLN A 23 25.48 13.71 6.05
N ASN A 24 25.58 13.98 4.74
CA ASN A 24 24.44 14.46 3.96
C ASN A 24 23.42 13.33 3.71
N GLN A 25 23.88 12.11 3.47
CA GLN A 25 23.00 10.93 3.34
C GLN A 25 22.25 10.63 4.63
N ASP A 26 22.91 10.68 5.79
CA ASP A 26 22.29 10.49 7.09
C ASP A 26 21.22 11.58 7.36
N GLN A 27 21.51 12.85 7.00
CA GLN A 27 20.55 13.95 7.15
C GLN A 27 19.35 13.85 6.21
N ASP A 28 19.56 13.46 4.95
CA ASP A 28 18.47 13.28 3.98
C ASP A 28 17.59 12.08 4.36
N GLN A 29 18.18 11.03 4.94
CA GLN A 29 17.45 9.88 5.46
C GLN A 29 16.63 10.22 6.71
N ASP A 30 17.20 10.97 7.66
CA ASP A 30 16.50 11.44 8.85
C ASP A 30 15.34 12.39 8.50
N GLN A 31 15.55 13.31 7.53
CA GLN A 31 14.47 14.19 7.05
C GLN A 31 13.35 13.41 6.37
N ASN A 32 13.68 12.45 5.49
CA ASN A 32 12.68 11.60 4.85
C ASN A 32 11.92 10.76 5.89
N ARG A 33 12.59 10.30 6.95
CA ARG A 33 11.96 9.56 8.05
C ARG A 33 10.97 10.43 8.83
N THR A 34 11.35 11.64 9.24
CA THR A 34 10.43 12.55 9.94
C THR A 34 9.23 12.92 9.07
N VAL A 35 9.44 13.20 7.78
CA VAL A 35 8.32 13.50 6.85
C VAL A 35 7.35 12.33 6.74
N VAL A 36 7.85 11.09 6.73
CA VAL A 36 6.99 9.88 6.67
C VAL A 36 6.21 9.71 7.97
N PHE A 37 6.85 9.89 9.13
CA PHE A 37 6.20 9.79 10.44
C PHE A 37 5.15 10.89 10.66
N ASP A 38 5.47 12.14 10.31
CA ASP A 38 4.54 13.26 10.42
C ASP A 38 3.30 13.05 9.51
N ARG A 39 3.51 12.58 8.27
CA ARG A 39 2.43 12.25 7.34
C ARG A 39 1.53 11.14 7.88
N ASP A 40 2.13 10.13 8.49
CA ASP A 40 1.43 8.97 9.03
C ASP A 40 0.97 9.17 10.48
N GLU A 41 1.09 10.39 11.00
CA GLU A 41 0.70 10.78 12.35
C GLU A 41 1.26 9.84 13.44
N TYR A 42 2.50 9.38 13.27
CA TYR A 42 3.17 8.43 14.18
C TYR A 42 2.33 7.15 14.42
N THR A 43 1.55 6.75 13.43
CA THR A 43 0.66 5.59 13.47
C THR A 43 1.13 4.52 12.50
N CYS A 44 1.20 3.28 12.97
CA CYS A 44 1.51 2.13 12.14
C CYS A 44 0.45 1.98 11.04
N GLN A 45 0.88 2.10 9.79
CA GLN A 45 0.01 2.02 8.61
C GLN A 45 -0.44 0.59 8.28
N HIS A 46 0.09 -0.42 8.99
CA HIS A 46 -0.38 -1.80 8.85
C HIS A 46 -1.48 -2.16 9.86
N CYS A 47 -1.33 -1.78 11.14
CA CYS A 47 -2.25 -2.19 12.21
C CYS A 47 -3.02 -1.03 12.88
N GLY A 48 -2.75 0.22 12.51
CA GLY A 48 -3.41 1.41 13.05
C GLY A 48 -2.97 1.79 14.48
N GLN A 49 -2.00 1.11 15.06
CA GLN A 49 -1.51 1.43 16.41
C GLN A 49 -0.59 2.65 16.40
N ALA A 50 -0.86 3.61 17.28
CA ALA A 50 0.04 4.72 17.54
C ALA A 50 1.33 4.21 18.21
N GLY A 51 2.47 4.78 17.82
CA GLY A 51 3.79 4.39 18.35
C GLY A 51 4.64 5.59 18.75
N GLU A 52 5.72 5.30 19.48
CA GLU A 52 6.80 6.27 19.70
C GLU A 52 7.85 6.11 18.59
N ASP A 53 8.65 7.14 18.33
CA ASP A 53 9.69 7.13 17.29
C ASP A 53 10.63 5.93 17.31
N THR A 54 10.88 5.38 18.51
CA THR A 54 11.78 4.27 18.74
C THR A 54 11.18 2.91 18.44
N SER A 55 9.84 2.79 18.40
CA SER A 55 9.11 1.56 18.08
C SER A 55 8.53 1.54 16.66
N LEU A 56 8.74 2.64 15.91
CA LEU A 56 8.32 2.81 14.53
C LEU A 56 9.50 2.73 13.56
N ARG A 57 9.24 2.12 12.41
CA ARG A 57 10.15 1.99 11.27
C ARG A 57 9.53 2.56 10.01
N VAL A 58 10.40 3.01 9.11
CA VAL A 58 10.02 3.40 7.75
C VAL A 58 10.34 2.24 6.83
N LEU A 59 9.32 1.66 6.19
CA LEU A 59 9.48 0.60 5.21
C LEU A 59 9.12 1.07 3.81
N SER A 60 9.88 0.60 2.82
CA SER A 60 9.53 0.74 1.42
C SER A 60 8.42 -0.26 1.10
N VAL A 61 7.23 0.26 0.80
CA VAL A 61 6.02 -0.55 0.59
C VAL A 61 6.15 -1.47 -0.61
N ASN A 62 7.00 -1.11 -1.56
CA ASN A 62 7.16 -1.83 -2.81
C ASN A 62 8.24 -2.91 -2.69
N ASP A 63 9.26 -2.69 -1.86
CA ASP A 63 10.24 -3.74 -1.54
C ASP A 63 9.55 -4.82 -0.72
N VAL A 64 8.70 -4.43 0.23
CA VAL A 64 7.85 -5.34 1.01
C VAL A 64 6.90 -6.14 0.10
N ALA A 65 6.25 -5.49 -0.87
CA ALA A 65 5.39 -6.18 -1.84
C ALA A 65 6.17 -7.06 -2.84
N ALA A 66 7.43 -6.74 -3.13
CA ALA A 66 8.30 -7.50 -4.03
C ALA A 66 9.00 -8.68 -3.33
N ALA A 67 9.25 -8.60 -2.02
CA ALA A 67 9.89 -9.66 -1.23
C ALA A 67 9.12 -11.00 -1.32
N GLY A 68 7.79 -10.94 -1.43
CA GLY A 68 6.95 -12.12 -1.68
C GLY A 68 7.14 -12.80 -3.05
N THR A 69 7.94 -12.22 -3.95
CA THR A 69 8.20 -12.74 -5.31
C THR A 69 9.60 -13.34 -5.50
N GLY A 70 10.43 -13.40 -4.45
CA GLY A 70 11.74 -14.06 -4.48
C GLY A 70 12.83 -13.36 -5.29
N THR A 71 12.71 -12.05 -5.51
CA THR A 71 13.76 -11.23 -6.15
C THR A 71 14.78 -10.70 -5.13
N ASP A 72 16.07 -10.94 -5.41
CA ASP A 72 17.27 -10.66 -4.60
C ASP A 72 17.20 -9.47 -3.61
N ASP A 73 17.45 -9.77 -2.33
CA ASP A 73 17.41 -8.92 -1.11
C ASP A 73 18.41 -7.74 -1.04
N ASN A 74 18.87 -7.19 -2.16
CA ASN A 74 19.95 -6.20 -2.15
C ASN A 74 19.61 -4.86 -2.82
N ALA A 75 18.33 -4.45 -2.76
CA ALA A 75 17.94 -3.06 -2.99
C ALA A 75 17.99 -2.32 -1.65
N THR A 76 19.13 -1.69 -1.35
CA THR A 76 19.20 -0.72 -0.25
C THR A 76 18.15 0.36 -0.50
N ALA A 77 17.38 0.70 0.54
CA ALA A 77 16.36 1.75 0.53
C ALA A 77 17.00 3.14 0.36
N GLU A 78 17.61 3.40 -0.81
CA GLU A 78 18.36 4.61 -1.09
C GLU A 78 17.46 5.58 -1.88
N SER A 79 17.06 6.68 -1.23
CA SER A 79 16.55 7.91 -1.86
C SER A 79 15.21 7.84 -2.61
N GLY A 80 14.16 7.29 -1.98
CA GLY A 80 12.78 7.41 -2.48
C GLY A 80 12.08 8.69 -2.01
N HIS A 81 11.06 9.16 -2.74
CA HIS A 81 10.13 10.17 -2.22
C HIS A 81 9.29 9.59 -1.07
N SER A 82 8.93 10.39 -0.08
CA SER A 82 8.21 9.94 1.13
C SER A 82 6.97 9.11 0.83
N SER A 83 6.25 9.42 -0.25
CA SER A 83 5.06 8.69 -0.72
C SER A 83 5.27 7.19 -1.01
N THR A 84 6.52 6.76 -1.20
CA THR A 84 6.87 5.34 -1.46
C THR A 84 7.09 4.53 -0.18
N PHE A 85 7.11 5.19 0.97
CA PHE A 85 7.34 4.58 2.27
C PHE A 85 6.10 4.60 3.14
N ALA A 86 6.07 3.73 4.14
CA ALA A 86 5.06 3.69 5.20
C ALA A 86 5.71 3.58 6.58
N THR A 87 5.09 4.19 7.56
CA THR A 87 5.39 4.00 8.98
C THR A 87 4.78 2.67 9.43
N VAL A 88 5.56 1.79 10.05
CA VAL A 88 5.09 0.53 10.64
C VAL A 88 5.71 0.34 12.02
N CYS A 89 5.02 -0.33 12.94
CA CYS A 89 5.64 -0.72 14.21
C CYS A 89 6.57 -1.92 14.03
N ASP A 90 7.47 -2.12 15.00
CA ASP A 90 8.45 -3.23 15.00
C ASP A 90 7.80 -4.62 14.79
N SER A 91 6.64 -4.87 15.41
CA SER A 91 5.95 -6.15 15.27
C SER A 91 5.42 -6.35 13.85
N CYS A 92 4.81 -5.33 13.25
CA CYS A 92 4.36 -5.38 11.86
C CYS A 92 5.54 -5.48 10.88
N ALA A 93 6.65 -4.78 11.14
CA ALA A 93 7.85 -4.91 10.33
C ALA A 93 8.40 -6.34 10.35
N ALA A 94 8.48 -6.96 11.54
CA ALA A 94 8.90 -8.36 11.66
C ALA A 94 7.98 -9.31 10.86
N ILE A 95 6.66 -9.10 10.90
CA ILE A 95 5.72 -9.89 10.09
C ILE A 95 6.02 -9.76 8.60
N LEU A 96 6.18 -8.52 8.12
CA LEU A 96 6.40 -8.20 6.70
C LEU A 96 7.76 -8.66 6.18
N ASP A 97 8.78 -8.67 7.05
CA ASP A 97 10.13 -9.19 6.75
C ASP A 97 10.19 -10.74 6.82
N GLY A 98 9.08 -11.41 7.17
CA GLY A 98 9.03 -12.87 7.33
C GLY A 98 9.60 -13.37 8.68
N GLY A 99 10.00 -12.48 9.58
CA GLY A 99 10.47 -12.83 10.93
C GLY A 99 9.32 -13.23 11.88
N GLU A 100 9.62 -14.11 12.85
CA GLU A 100 8.67 -14.39 13.93
C GLU A 100 8.39 -13.11 14.72
N ALA A 101 7.15 -12.62 14.64
CA ALA A 101 6.71 -11.57 15.54
C ALA A 101 6.67 -12.16 16.95
N THR A 102 7.45 -11.60 17.87
CA THR A 102 7.31 -11.91 19.29
C THR A 102 5.98 -11.34 19.75
N ILE A 103 4.94 -12.17 19.77
CA ILE A 103 3.67 -11.81 20.41
C ILE A 103 3.96 -11.77 21.90
N THR A 104 4.29 -10.60 22.43
CA THR A 104 4.17 -10.35 23.87
C THR A 104 2.69 -10.31 24.18
N GLU A 105 2.15 -11.44 24.64
CA GLU A 105 0.80 -11.51 25.19
C GLU A 105 0.70 -10.58 26.41
N GLU A 106 0.12 -9.39 26.23
CA GLU A 106 -0.51 -8.64 27.31
C GLU A 106 -1.83 -9.34 27.67
N LEU A 107 -1.72 -10.50 28.31
CA LEU A 107 -2.77 -11.06 29.16
C LEU A 107 -2.43 -10.72 30.61
N GLU A 108 -2.56 -9.43 30.96
CA GLU A 108 -2.58 -9.01 32.36
C GLU A 108 -3.91 -9.42 32.99
N GLY A 109 -3.89 -10.46 33.82
CA GLY A 109 -5.12 -11.05 34.37
C GLY A 109 -4.95 -12.05 35.51
N ALA A 110 -4.08 -11.72 36.48
CA ALA A 110 -4.11 -12.18 37.88
C ALA A 110 -3.47 -13.53 38.29
N GLU A 111 -2.68 -13.38 39.35
CA GLU A 111 -2.26 -14.31 40.40
C GLU A 111 -0.86 -14.95 40.32
N GLN A 112 -0.05 -14.42 41.21
CA GLN A 112 1.36 -14.65 41.44
C GLN A 112 1.56 -15.83 42.39
N LEU A 113 2.63 -16.59 42.13
CA LEU A 113 3.41 -17.43 43.04
C LEU A 113 2.98 -18.89 43.24
N GLN A 114 3.66 -19.78 42.50
CA GLN A 114 4.43 -20.85 43.16
C GLN A 114 5.66 -21.23 42.33
N GLU A 115 6.83 -20.93 42.89
CA GLU A 115 8.14 -21.47 42.50
C GLU A 115 8.09 -23.00 42.52
N THR A 116 8.43 -23.64 41.40
CA THR A 116 8.99 -25.00 41.40
C THR A 116 10.12 -25.07 40.37
N ASP A 117 11.36 -25.13 40.89
CA ASP A 117 12.56 -25.56 40.20
C ASP A 117 12.44 -27.03 39.76
N VAL A 118 12.49 -27.34 38.46
CA VAL A 118 12.98 -28.62 37.87
C VAL A 118 13.45 -28.33 36.42
N PRO A 119 14.52 -28.99 35.91
CA PRO A 119 15.40 -28.44 34.88
C PRO A 119 15.19 -29.04 33.47
N THR A 120 15.96 -28.50 32.51
CA THR A 120 16.57 -29.27 31.39
C THR A 120 15.74 -29.53 30.12
N ASP A 121 16.38 -29.17 29.00
CA ASP A 121 16.32 -29.68 27.62
C ASP A 121 15.28 -29.16 26.61
N ALA A 122 15.85 -28.81 25.43
CA ALA A 122 15.30 -28.72 24.07
C ALA A 122 14.17 -27.71 23.84
N ASP A 123 14.39 -26.60 23.14
CA ASP A 123 14.43 -26.58 21.66
C ASP A 123 13.66 -27.75 21.03
N THR A 124 12.38 -27.83 21.36
CA THR A 124 11.43 -28.78 20.78
C THR A 124 10.68 -27.99 19.73
N GLY A 125 10.93 -28.29 18.45
CA GLY A 125 10.13 -27.78 17.34
C GLY A 125 8.66 -28.00 17.65
N ALA A 126 7.96 -26.91 17.94
CA ALA A 126 6.58 -26.95 18.39
C ALA A 126 5.70 -27.33 17.19
N THR A 127 5.39 -28.61 17.07
CA THR A 127 4.41 -29.11 16.10
C THR A 127 3.08 -28.37 16.29
N THR A 128 2.57 -27.75 15.23
CA THR A 128 1.34 -26.96 15.28
C THR A 128 0.13 -27.88 15.49
N THR A 129 -0.75 -27.56 16.45
CA THR A 129 -1.96 -28.36 16.71
C THR A 129 -3.04 -28.12 15.66
N SER A 130 -4.00 -29.04 15.51
CA SER A 130 -5.12 -28.88 14.58
C SER A 130 -5.96 -27.61 14.86
N GLU A 131 -6.11 -27.25 16.13
CA GLU A 131 -6.82 -26.03 16.55
C GLU A 131 -6.07 -24.77 16.13
N GLN A 132 -4.74 -24.75 16.31
CA GLN A 132 -3.89 -23.64 15.88
C GLN A 132 -3.87 -23.52 14.36
N LEU A 133 -3.72 -24.63 13.62
CA LEU A 133 -3.77 -24.63 12.16
C LEU A 133 -5.12 -24.09 11.64
N PHE A 134 -6.23 -24.55 12.22
CA PHE A 134 -7.54 -24.05 11.83
C PHE A 134 -7.71 -22.55 12.13
N ALA A 135 -7.20 -22.08 13.27
CA ALA A 135 -7.24 -20.66 13.61
C ALA A 135 -6.47 -19.81 12.59
N LEU A 136 -5.25 -20.24 12.21
CA LEU A 136 -4.41 -19.54 11.23
C LEU A 136 -5.06 -19.49 9.83
N VAL A 137 -5.63 -20.60 9.37
CA VAL A 137 -6.32 -20.68 8.06
C VAL A 137 -7.57 -19.79 8.06
N ARG A 138 -8.35 -19.82 9.14
CA ARG A 138 -9.54 -18.97 9.28
C ARG A 138 -9.18 -17.49 9.28
N GLU A 139 -8.15 -17.11 10.02
CA GLU A 139 -7.67 -15.72 10.06
C GLU A 139 -7.15 -15.28 8.69
N THR A 140 -6.40 -16.13 8.00
CA THR A 140 -5.92 -15.86 6.63
C THR A 140 -7.07 -15.65 5.66
N THR A 141 -8.11 -16.48 5.74
CA THR A 141 -9.32 -16.35 4.91
C THR A 141 -10.05 -15.04 5.18
N GLN A 142 -10.19 -14.67 6.46
CA GLN A 142 -10.83 -13.41 6.85
C GLN A 142 -10.06 -12.21 6.29
N GLN A 143 -8.73 -12.18 6.48
CA GLN A 143 -7.89 -11.07 6.02
C GLN A 143 -7.88 -10.96 4.49
N GLN A 144 -7.92 -12.08 3.76
CA GLN A 144 -8.07 -12.06 2.31
C GLN A 144 -9.43 -11.49 1.88
N GLY A 145 -10.51 -11.81 2.59
CA GLY A 145 -11.83 -11.22 2.35
C GLY A 145 -11.88 -9.71 2.58
N GLU A 146 -11.21 -9.21 3.63
CA GLU A 146 -11.04 -7.78 3.90
C GLU A 146 -10.24 -7.12 2.76
N THR A 147 -9.10 -7.72 2.36
CA THR A 147 -8.26 -7.22 1.27
C THR A 147 -9.02 -7.14 -0.06
N VAL A 148 -9.89 -8.12 -0.37
CA VAL A 148 -10.75 -8.08 -1.58
C VAL A 148 -11.67 -6.85 -1.55
N SER A 149 -12.23 -6.51 -0.40
CA SER A 149 -13.12 -5.36 -0.23
C SER A 149 -12.37 -4.03 -0.41
N ASP A 150 -11.16 -3.95 0.13
CA ASP A 150 -10.28 -2.79 -0.05
C ASP A 150 -9.86 -2.63 -1.52
N VAL A 151 -9.53 -3.73 -2.21
CA VAL A 151 -9.18 -3.70 -3.64
C VAL A 151 -10.38 -3.29 -4.50
N ALA A 152 -11.59 -3.74 -4.18
CA ALA A 152 -12.79 -3.31 -4.88
C ALA A 152 -13.05 -1.80 -4.71
N SER A 153 -12.85 -1.28 -3.51
CA SER A 153 -12.94 0.16 -3.22
C SER A 153 -11.88 0.96 -3.98
N PHE A 154 -10.65 0.46 -4.01
CA PHE A 154 -9.54 1.06 -4.77
C PHE A 154 -9.78 1.03 -6.28
N ALA A 155 -10.34 -0.05 -6.82
CA ALA A 155 -10.74 -0.13 -8.22
C ALA A 155 -11.79 0.93 -8.53
N SER A 156 -12.83 1.06 -7.69
CA SER A 156 -13.86 2.10 -7.82
C SER A 156 -13.24 3.51 -7.86
N LEU A 157 -12.42 3.85 -6.86
CA LEU A 157 -11.68 5.11 -6.79
C LEU A 157 -10.89 5.36 -8.09
N THR A 158 -10.16 4.36 -8.54
CA THR A 158 -9.32 4.44 -9.75
C THR A 158 -10.14 4.74 -11.01
N THR A 159 -11.33 4.16 -11.16
CA THR A 159 -12.19 4.44 -12.33
C THR A 159 -12.75 5.86 -12.37
N THR A 160 -12.75 6.58 -11.24
CA THR A 160 -13.17 7.99 -11.19
C THR A 160 -12.09 8.98 -11.61
N LEU A 161 -10.81 8.56 -11.60
CA LEU A 161 -9.66 9.43 -11.85
C LEU A 161 -9.70 10.14 -13.22
N PRO A 162 -10.04 9.50 -14.36
CA PRO A 162 -10.07 10.20 -15.64
C PRO A 162 -11.04 11.38 -15.66
N ALA A 163 -12.21 11.22 -15.03
CA ALA A 163 -13.21 12.29 -14.93
C ALA A 163 -12.70 13.45 -14.06
N LYS A 164 -12.15 13.16 -12.88
CA LYS A 164 -11.57 14.17 -11.97
C LYS A 164 -10.45 14.96 -12.63
N ILE A 165 -9.59 14.31 -13.42
CA ILE A 165 -8.52 15.00 -14.17
C ILE A 165 -9.10 15.89 -15.27
N ALA A 166 -10.11 15.42 -16.00
CA ALA A 166 -10.76 16.21 -17.04
C ALA A 166 -11.43 17.48 -16.47
N ASP A 167 -12.14 17.35 -15.35
CA ASP A 167 -12.81 18.46 -14.66
C ASP A 167 -11.81 19.52 -14.18
N ALA A 168 -10.70 19.09 -13.57
CA ALA A 168 -9.63 19.99 -13.14
C ALA A 168 -8.94 20.69 -14.34
N GLY A 169 -8.75 19.98 -15.46
CA GLY A 169 -8.20 20.56 -16.69
C GLY A 169 -9.10 21.63 -17.31
N ALA A 170 -10.42 21.42 -17.29
CA ALA A 170 -11.40 22.39 -17.76
C ALA A 170 -11.38 23.67 -16.92
N ALA A 171 -11.42 23.56 -15.58
CA ALA A 171 -11.41 24.70 -14.67
C ALA A 171 -10.16 25.59 -14.82
N ASN A 172 -8.99 24.99 -15.07
CA ASN A 172 -7.74 25.74 -15.26
C ASN A 172 -7.70 26.49 -16.60
N SER A 173 -8.42 26.01 -17.62
CA SER A 173 -8.47 26.64 -18.94
C SER A 173 -9.40 27.87 -18.99
N GLU A 174 -10.37 27.95 -18.08
CA GLU A 174 -11.31 29.08 -17.97
C GLU A 174 -10.71 30.29 -17.22
N THR A 175 -9.54 30.13 -16.59
CA THR A 175 -8.92 31.14 -15.72
C THR A 175 -7.80 31.94 -16.42
N GLU A 176 -7.44 31.63 -17.67
CA GLU A 176 -6.52 32.44 -18.49
C GLU A 176 -7.24 33.73 -18.94
N PRO A 177 -6.93 34.92 -18.39
CA PRO A 177 -7.52 36.16 -18.85
C PRO A 177 -6.84 36.55 -20.16
N GLY A 178 -7.61 36.51 -21.25
CA GLY A 178 -7.18 37.02 -22.54
C GLY A 178 -6.62 38.43 -22.41
N SER A 179 -5.32 38.57 -22.63
CA SER A 179 -4.66 39.87 -22.74
C SER A 179 -5.15 40.61 -23.98
N ASN A 180 -5.48 41.90 -23.79
CA ASN A 180 -5.77 42.97 -24.76
C ASN A 180 -7.24 43.04 -25.23
N ALA A 181 -7.93 44.19 -25.17
CA ALA A 181 -7.44 45.53 -25.41
C ALA A 181 -8.23 46.60 -24.64
N ASP A 182 -7.55 47.73 -24.43
CA ASP A 182 -8.09 49.07 -24.14
C ASP A 182 -9.55 49.27 -24.56
N ASP A 183 -10.41 49.69 -23.62
CA ASP A 183 -11.24 50.85 -23.90
C ASP A 183 -11.54 51.62 -22.61
N SER A 184 -11.18 52.89 -22.65
CA SER A 184 -11.42 53.85 -21.59
C SER A 184 -12.81 54.43 -21.77
N SER A 185 -13.68 54.35 -20.76
CA SER A 185 -14.74 55.35 -20.63
C SER A 185 -15.11 55.56 -19.17
N GLU A 186 -14.69 56.71 -18.67
CA GLU A 186 -15.26 57.43 -17.54
C GLU A 186 -16.78 57.59 -17.72
N THR A 187 -17.56 57.43 -16.64
CA THR A 187 -18.58 58.41 -16.28
C THR A 187 -18.87 58.36 -14.78
N ASP A 188 -18.67 59.52 -14.17
CA ASP A 188 -19.01 59.97 -12.83
C ASP A 188 -20.53 60.28 -12.69
N SER A 189 -20.97 60.48 -11.44
CA SER A 189 -22.28 60.90 -10.91
C SER A 189 -23.13 59.74 -10.36
N GLY A 190 -23.53 59.65 -9.09
CA GLY A 190 -23.59 60.62 -8.00
C GLY A 190 -24.94 60.49 -7.29
N GLY A 191 -24.96 60.43 -5.96
CA GLY A 191 -26.11 60.92 -5.16
C GLY A 191 -26.87 59.95 -4.25
N SER A 192 -26.61 60.12 -2.95
CA SER A 192 -27.57 60.27 -1.85
C SER A 192 -28.07 59.06 -1.05
N GLU A 193 -27.88 59.26 0.25
CA GLU A 193 -28.33 58.55 1.45
C GLU A 193 -29.85 58.61 1.62
N ASP A 194 -30.44 57.58 2.26
CA ASP A 194 -31.46 57.77 3.29
C ASP A 194 -31.71 56.47 4.08
N ALA A 195 -31.70 56.59 5.41
CA ALA A 195 -31.98 55.55 6.38
C ALA A 195 -33.49 55.41 6.66
N LYS A 196 -33.96 54.22 7.04
CA LYS A 196 -34.86 54.02 8.19
C LYS A 196 -35.14 52.56 8.56
N ASP A 197 -35.26 52.42 9.88
CA ASP A 197 -35.58 51.31 10.77
C ASP A 197 -36.82 50.47 10.41
N GLY A 198 -36.82 49.22 10.89
CA GLY A 198 -38.01 48.38 11.05
C GLY A 198 -37.67 46.97 11.52
N GLU A 199 -37.69 46.73 12.82
CA GLU A 199 -37.72 45.39 13.45
C GLU A 199 -39.07 44.71 13.12
N ASP A 200 -39.05 43.43 12.72
CA ASP A 200 -40.06 42.45 13.12
C ASP A 200 -39.52 41.02 12.90
N GLY A 201 -39.68 40.16 13.91
CA GLY A 201 -39.17 38.80 13.91
C GLY A 201 -40.24 37.78 13.56
N THR A 202 -39.81 36.62 13.06
CA THR A 202 -40.44 35.32 13.36
C THR A 202 -39.50 34.19 12.97
N ASP A 203 -39.21 33.33 13.94
CA ASP A 203 -38.69 31.98 13.77
C ASP A 203 -39.59 31.12 12.88
N THR A 204 -38.95 30.15 12.21
CA THR A 204 -39.42 28.86 11.63
C THR A 204 -38.86 28.72 10.22
N ASP A 205 -38.34 27.60 9.75
CA ASP A 205 -38.00 26.27 10.27
C ASP A 205 -37.37 25.58 9.04
N GLY A 206 -36.38 24.72 9.25
CA GLY A 206 -35.86 23.76 8.27
C GLY A 206 -35.65 24.24 6.82
N THR A 207 -34.44 24.70 6.50
CA THR A 207 -33.93 24.48 5.14
C THR A 207 -32.70 23.61 5.28
N GLU A 208 -32.88 22.38 4.83
CA GLU A 208 -31.91 21.30 4.81
C GLU A 208 -30.55 21.82 4.37
N ASP A 209 -29.56 21.63 5.24
CA ASP A 209 -28.14 21.68 4.92
C ASP A 209 -27.88 20.68 3.79
N THR A 210 -28.13 21.12 2.56
CA THR A 210 -27.59 20.46 1.39
C THR A 210 -26.16 20.95 1.34
N GLU A 211 -25.24 20.16 1.89
CA GLU A 211 -23.80 20.29 1.70
C GLU A 211 -23.53 20.38 0.19
N ASN A 212 -23.54 21.59 -0.34
CA ASN A 212 -23.08 21.89 -1.68
C ASN A 212 -21.56 21.85 -1.60
N ASP A 213 -21.02 20.64 -1.51
CA ASP A 213 -19.60 20.30 -1.59
C ASP A 213 -19.09 20.58 -3.01
N GLN A 214 -19.09 21.86 -3.38
CA GLN A 214 -18.39 22.36 -4.55
C GLN A 214 -16.97 22.71 -4.13
N SER A 215 -16.23 21.70 -3.67
CA SER A 215 -14.78 21.76 -3.69
C SER A 215 -14.33 22.08 -5.12
N ASN A 216 -13.40 23.04 -5.27
CA ASN A 216 -12.85 23.39 -6.58
C ASN A 216 -12.35 22.10 -7.27
N PRO A 217 -12.64 21.86 -8.57
CA PRO A 217 -12.20 20.65 -9.28
C PRO A 217 -10.72 20.29 -9.10
N THR A 218 -9.84 21.29 -8.95
CA THR A 218 -8.41 21.08 -8.67
C THR A 218 -8.17 20.53 -7.27
N THR A 219 -8.87 21.05 -6.26
CA THR A 219 -8.81 20.54 -4.88
C THR A 219 -9.37 19.13 -4.79
N ALA A 220 -10.53 18.88 -5.42
CA ALA A 220 -11.13 17.55 -5.46
C ALA A 220 -10.21 16.52 -6.13
N LEU A 221 -9.48 16.90 -7.20
CA LEU A 221 -8.47 16.04 -7.81
C LEU A 221 -7.30 15.78 -6.86
N ALA A 222 -6.82 16.78 -6.14
CA ALA A 222 -5.72 16.63 -5.20
C ALA A 222 -6.08 15.69 -4.03
N GLU A 223 -7.29 15.80 -3.50
CA GLU A 223 -7.84 14.89 -2.49
C GLU A 223 -7.95 13.45 -3.02
N THR A 224 -8.55 13.28 -4.20
CA THR A 224 -8.66 11.96 -4.87
C THR A 224 -7.26 11.34 -5.12
N ALA A 225 -6.28 12.16 -5.51
CA ALA A 225 -4.90 11.73 -5.73
C ALA A 225 -4.22 11.29 -4.42
N GLN A 226 -4.44 12.02 -3.34
CA GLN A 226 -3.92 11.67 -2.01
C GLN A 226 -4.54 10.37 -1.51
N GLU A 227 -5.87 10.23 -1.65
CA GLU A 227 -6.60 9.01 -1.33
C GLU A 227 -6.08 7.82 -2.14
N PHE A 228 -5.87 7.99 -3.46
CA PHE A 228 -5.31 6.94 -4.30
C PHE A 228 -3.95 6.44 -3.80
N VAL A 229 -3.03 7.36 -3.50
CA VAL A 229 -1.68 7.01 -3.03
C VAL A 229 -1.71 6.34 -1.66
N ALA A 230 -2.58 6.83 -0.76
CA ALA A 230 -2.75 6.24 0.57
C ALA A 230 -3.33 4.82 0.48
N THR A 231 -4.43 4.65 -0.25
CA THR A 231 -5.10 3.36 -0.43
C THR A 231 -4.20 2.35 -1.12
N ARG A 232 -3.47 2.74 -2.17
CA ARG A 232 -2.47 1.86 -2.83
C ARG A 232 -1.43 1.35 -1.82
N ARG A 233 -0.91 2.25 -0.98
CA ARG A 233 0.11 1.90 0.02
C ARG A 233 -0.41 0.93 1.07
N SER A 234 -1.61 1.19 1.60
CA SER A 234 -2.27 0.27 2.54
C SER A 234 -2.48 -1.12 1.92
N LEU A 235 -2.98 -1.17 0.68
CA LEU A 235 -3.24 -2.42 -0.04
C LEU A 235 -1.98 -3.26 -0.25
N LEU A 236 -0.86 -2.64 -0.64
CA LEU A 236 0.39 -3.36 -0.83
C LEU A 236 0.93 -3.96 0.47
N LEU A 237 0.75 -3.26 1.61
CA LEU A 237 1.09 -3.82 2.92
C LEU A 237 0.17 -4.98 3.31
N ALA A 238 -1.13 -4.86 3.03
CA ALA A 238 -2.10 -5.93 3.29
C ALA A 238 -1.79 -7.20 2.48
N ILE A 239 -1.52 -7.06 1.18
CA ILE A 239 -1.11 -8.17 0.29
C ILE A 239 0.17 -8.83 0.82
N ALA A 240 1.22 -8.05 1.11
CA ALA A 240 2.48 -8.59 1.61
C ALA A 240 2.32 -9.32 2.96
N SER A 241 1.45 -8.82 3.85
CA SER A 241 1.14 -9.49 5.12
C SER A 241 0.49 -10.86 4.91
N VAL A 242 -0.42 -10.97 3.94
CA VAL A 242 -1.02 -12.25 3.57
C VAL A 242 0.00 -13.17 2.92
N ASP A 243 0.88 -12.68 2.06
CA ASP A 243 1.95 -13.47 1.46
C ASP A 243 2.85 -14.11 2.51
N GLN A 244 3.25 -13.34 3.53
CA GLN A 244 4.04 -13.86 4.64
C GLN A 244 3.28 -14.91 5.47
N ARG A 245 1.96 -14.73 5.64
CA ARG A 245 1.12 -15.74 6.31
C ARG A 245 1.02 -17.03 5.50
N LEU A 246 0.88 -16.94 4.18
CA LEU A 246 0.84 -18.10 3.30
C LEU A 246 2.18 -18.84 3.27
N ALA A 247 3.30 -18.10 3.20
CA ALA A 247 4.64 -18.69 3.29
C ALA A 247 4.84 -19.45 4.61
N ARG A 248 4.45 -18.85 5.74
CA ARG A 248 4.48 -19.53 7.04
C ARG A 248 3.62 -20.78 7.06
N LEU A 249 2.38 -20.71 6.55
CA LEU A 249 1.48 -21.86 6.50
C LEU A 249 2.02 -23.00 5.61
N ASP A 250 2.75 -22.69 4.55
CA ASP A 250 3.41 -23.67 3.66
C ASP A 250 4.61 -24.35 4.34
N GLU A 251 5.33 -23.60 5.19
CA GLU A 251 6.47 -24.09 5.98
C GLU A 251 6.06 -24.88 7.23
N LEU A 252 4.79 -24.81 7.65
CA LEU A 252 4.32 -25.49 8.85
C LEU A 252 4.35 -27.02 8.69
N GLU A 253 5.17 -27.68 9.50
CA GLU A 253 5.09 -29.12 9.73
C GLU A 253 3.86 -29.43 10.59
N TYR A 254 2.79 -29.90 9.95
CA TYR A 254 1.60 -30.42 10.62
C TYR A 254 1.74 -31.94 10.81
N ASP A 255 2.04 -32.36 12.04
CA ASP A 255 1.98 -33.76 12.43
C ASP A 255 0.53 -34.19 12.61
N ALA A 256 -0.13 -34.52 11.50
CA ALA A 256 -1.36 -35.29 11.54
C ALA A 256 -1.08 -36.59 12.33
N PRO A 257 -1.96 -37.03 13.25
CA PRO A 257 -1.77 -38.28 13.98
C PRO A 257 -1.69 -39.44 12.99
N ALA A 258 -0.46 -39.85 12.67
CA ALA A 258 -0.21 -40.85 11.66
C ALA A 258 -0.71 -42.21 12.15
N ALA A 259 -1.69 -42.78 11.44
CA ALA A 259 -2.12 -44.17 11.63
C ALA A 259 -1.06 -45.20 11.19
N THR A 260 0.04 -44.76 10.57
CA THR A 260 1.14 -45.61 10.12
C THR A 260 2.47 -44.90 10.36
N GLY A 261 3.32 -45.47 11.20
CA GLY A 261 4.60 -44.90 11.64
C GLY A 261 5.67 -44.77 10.55
N ASP A 262 5.40 -43.94 9.55
CA ASP A 262 6.35 -43.53 8.52
C ASP A 262 6.77 -42.09 8.80
N THR A 263 7.98 -41.92 9.34
CA THR A 263 8.59 -40.64 9.74
C THR A 263 9.26 -39.94 8.55
N GLY A 264 8.53 -39.82 7.44
CA GLY A 264 8.92 -38.95 6.33
C GLY A 264 8.55 -37.49 6.64
N PRO A 265 9.18 -36.50 5.98
CA PRO A 265 8.78 -35.09 6.14
C PRO A 265 7.28 -34.95 5.88
N SER A 266 6.57 -34.37 6.84
CA SER A 266 5.13 -34.28 6.90
C SER A 266 4.61 -33.48 5.71
N THR A 267 4.18 -34.19 4.66
CA THR A 267 3.61 -33.54 3.47
C THR A 267 2.28 -32.89 3.88
N PRO A 268 1.98 -31.64 3.48
CA PRO A 268 0.73 -31.00 3.85
C PRO A 268 -0.45 -31.88 3.43
N THR A 269 -1.49 -31.89 4.26
CA THR A 269 -2.68 -32.68 3.92
C THR A 269 -3.30 -32.17 2.62
N PRO A 270 -4.00 -33.02 1.84
CA PRO A 270 -4.60 -32.60 0.59
C PRO A 270 -5.54 -31.39 0.73
N ALA A 271 -6.25 -31.27 1.87
CA ALA A 271 -7.11 -30.12 2.14
C ALA A 271 -6.30 -28.85 2.42
N LEU A 272 -5.19 -28.93 3.17
CA LEU A 272 -4.31 -27.79 3.42
C LEU A 272 -3.61 -27.32 2.13
N ALA A 273 -3.11 -28.26 1.32
CA ALA A 273 -2.50 -27.94 0.03
C ALA A 273 -3.50 -27.24 -0.92
N ALA A 274 -4.75 -27.73 -1.01
CA ALA A 274 -5.78 -27.10 -1.82
C ALA A 274 -6.20 -25.72 -1.30
N PHE A 275 -6.16 -25.51 0.02
CA PHE A 275 -6.36 -24.19 0.62
C PHE A 275 -5.23 -23.23 0.21
N LEU A 276 -3.97 -23.62 0.39
CA LEU A 276 -2.80 -22.79 0.04
C LEU A 276 -2.77 -22.42 -1.44
N GLU A 277 -3.06 -23.37 -2.33
CA GLU A 277 -3.18 -23.13 -3.78
C GLU A 277 -4.25 -22.07 -4.08
N THR A 278 -5.46 -22.22 -3.52
CA THR A 278 -6.57 -21.29 -3.75
C THR A 278 -6.30 -19.91 -3.14
N ALA A 279 -5.68 -19.86 -1.96
CA ALA A 279 -5.31 -18.61 -1.30
C ALA A 279 -4.22 -17.85 -2.06
N THR A 280 -3.26 -18.58 -2.65
CA THR A 280 -2.21 -18.00 -3.50
C THR A 280 -2.78 -17.49 -4.82
N GLU A 281 -3.69 -18.24 -5.45
CA GLU A 281 -4.45 -17.81 -6.65
C GLU A 281 -5.20 -16.49 -6.38
N LEU A 282 -5.80 -16.35 -5.19
CA LEU A 282 -6.44 -15.10 -4.79
C LEU A 282 -5.43 -13.95 -4.64
N GLN A 283 -4.27 -14.16 -4.01
CA GLN A 283 -3.22 -13.12 -3.91
C GLN A 283 -2.73 -12.65 -5.28
N GLU A 284 -2.48 -13.57 -6.21
CA GLU A 284 -2.10 -13.23 -7.59
C GLU A 284 -3.17 -12.37 -8.28
N THR A 285 -4.44 -12.73 -8.10
CA THR A 285 -5.59 -11.98 -8.64
C THR A 285 -5.67 -10.57 -8.06
N LEU A 286 -5.44 -10.41 -6.75
CA LEU A 286 -5.43 -9.11 -6.08
C LEU A 286 -4.26 -8.23 -6.53
N ARG A 287 -3.06 -8.79 -6.69
CA ARG A 287 -1.90 -8.07 -7.26
C ARG A 287 -2.17 -7.62 -8.70
N LYS A 288 -2.82 -8.46 -9.50
CA LYS A 288 -3.23 -8.11 -10.87
C LYS A 288 -4.19 -6.91 -10.88
N LEU A 289 -5.15 -6.85 -9.95
CA LEU A 289 -6.05 -5.70 -9.82
C LEU A 289 -5.30 -4.41 -9.47
N VAL A 290 -4.35 -4.46 -8.54
CA VAL A 290 -3.49 -3.30 -8.23
C VAL A 290 -2.70 -2.89 -9.46
N SER A 291 -2.09 -3.82 -10.19
CA SER A 291 -1.35 -3.55 -11.44
C SER A 291 -2.24 -2.87 -12.49
N LEU A 292 -3.46 -3.35 -12.72
CA LEU A 292 -4.41 -2.71 -13.64
C LEU A 292 -4.74 -1.26 -13.19
N ALA A 293 -4.93 -1.03 -11.90
CA ALA A 293 -5.16 0.31 -11.38
C ALA A 293 -3.94 1.24 -11.56
N GLU A 294 -2.72 0.72 -11.39
CA GLU A 294 -1.50 1.46 -11.69
C GLU A 294 -1.38 1.81 -13.17
N GLN A 295 -1.83 0.92 -14.07
CA GLN A 295 -1.87 1.18 -15.51
C GLN A 295 -2.88 2.28 -15.87
N VAL A 296 -4.00 2.41 -15.15
CA VAL A 296 -4.92 3.55 -15.30
C VAL A 296 -4.18 4.86 -15.01
N THR A 297 -3.47 4.95 -13.87
CA THR A 297 -2.73 6.18 -13.53
C THR A 297 -1.61 6.49 -14.51
N ALA A 298 -0.86 5.47 -14.96
CA ALA A 298 0.16 5.65 -15.98
C ALA A 298 -0.45 6.13 -17.30
N GLY A 299 -1.61 5.59 -17.69
CA GLY A 299 -2.40 6.02 -18.84
C GLY A 299 -2.92 7.45 -18.74
N LEU A 300 -3.00 8.01 -17.53
CA LEU A 300 -3.31 9.42 -17.27
C LEU A 300 -2.06 10.30 -17.17
N GLY A 301 -0.87 9.75 -17.46
CA GLY A 301 0.41 10.45 -17.34
C GLY A 301 0.81 10.73 -15.89
N ARG A 302 0.27 9.98 -14.92
CA ARG A 302 0.54 10.12 -13.48
C ARG A 302 1.31 8.92 -12.94
N CYS A 303 2.20 9.17 -11.99
CA CYS A 303 2.92 8.12 -11.29
C CYS A 303 2.00 7.45 -10.26
N HIS A 304 1.89 6.13 -10.29
CA HIS A 304 1.09 5.41 -9.29
C HIS A 304 1.63 5.51 -7.85
N GLY A 305 2.91 5.87 -7.66
CA GLY A 305 3.53 5.96 -6.32
C GLY A 305 3.44 7.32 -5.63
N CYS A 306 3.34 8.41 -6.38
CA CYS A 306 3.28 9.76 -5.82
C CYS A 306 2.24 10.66 -6.49
N PHE A 307 1.51 10.14 -7.48
CA PHE A 307 0.59 10.86 -8.36
C PHE A 307 1.21 12.03 -9.15
N GLY A 308 2.53 12.18 -9.12
CA GLY A 308 3.26 13.20 -9.88
C GLY A 308 3.19 12.97 -11.38
N GLY A 309 3.35 14.03 -12.18
CA GLY A 309 3.41 13.91 -13.64
C GLY A 309 4.59 13.06 -14.10
N LEU A 310 4.37 12.15 -15.06
CA LEU A 310 5.42 11.29 -15.62
C LEU A 310 6.17 11.97 -16.77
N SER A 311 5.50 12.79 -17.56
CA SER A 311 6.11 13.65 -18.57
C SER A 311 5.23 14.88 -18.81
N GLU A 312 5.83 15.96 -19.31
CA GLU A 312 5.10 17.19 -19.62
C GLU A 312 4.34 17.11 -20.96
N HIS A 313 4.66 16.17 -21.85
CA HIS A 313 4.27 16.29 -23.28
C HIS A 313 3.55 15.07 -23.83
N GLU A 314 3.84 13.85 -23.35
CA GLU A 314 3.21 12.61 -23.84
C GLU A 314 3.03 11.55 -22.74
N ILE A 315 1.96 10.77 -22.80
CA ILE A 315 1.77 9.62 -21.92
C ILE A 315 2.81 8.56 -22.28
N PRO A 316 3.72 8.18 -21.36
CA PRO A 316 4.74 7.20 -21.67
C PRO A 316 4.12 5.83 -21.94
N VAL A 317 4.40 5.29 -23.12
CA VAL A 317 3.98 3.95 -23.55
C VAL A 317 4.83 2.87 -22.90
N THR A 318 6.13 3.18 -22.73
CA THR A 318 7.10 2.32 -22.09
C THR A 318 7.33 2.74 -20.65
N PRO A 319 7.69 1.79 -19.76
CA PRO A 319 8.02 2.08 -18.37
C PRO A 319 9.05 3.22 -18.25
N THR A 320 8.70 4.29 -17.53
CA THR A 320 9.52 5.50 -17.39
C THR A 320 9.67 5.85 -15.91
N ALA A 321 10.88 6.20 -15.47
CA ALA A 321 11.12 6.63 -14.10
C ALA A 321 10.42 7.96 -13.82
N CYS A 322 9.64 8.02 -12.75
CA CYS A 322 8.98 9.22 -12.30
C CYS A 322 10.02 10.26 -11.84
N PRO A 323 9.98 11.50 -12.34
CA PRO A 323 10.94 12.52 -11.94
C PRO A 323 10.81 12.94 -10.47
N THR A 324 9.64 12.72 -9.84
CA THR A 324 9.38 13.10 -8.45
C THR A 324 9.84 12.03 -7.47
N CYS A 325 9.57 10.76 -7.75
CA CYS A 325 9.82 9.68 -6.79
C CYS A 325 10.75 8.56 -7.29
N GLY A 326 11.31 8.70 -8.50
CA GLY A 326 12.22 7.73 -9.10
C GLY A 326 11.55 6.43 -9.57
N ARG A 327 10.29 6.18 -9.19
CA ARG A 327 9.56 4.95 -9.49
C ARG A 327 9.25 4.80 -10.97
N THR A 328 9.54 3.62 -11.50
CA THR A 328 9.14 3.24 -12.86
C THR A 328 7.63 3.18 -13.00
N SER A 329 7.07 3.85 -14.01
CA SER A 329 5.64 3.82 -14.33
C SER A 329 5.21 2.43 -14.80
N ALA A 330 3.92 2.13 -14.64
CA ALA A 330 3.32 0.93 -15.22
C ALA A 330 3.33 1.00 -16.75
N GLU A 331 3.47 -0.16 -17.41
CA GLU A 331 3.43 -0.27 -18.86
C GLU A 331 1.98 -0.20 -19.36
N THR A 332 1.72 0.61 -20.39
CA THR A 332 0.38 0.82 -20.94
C THR A 332 0.21 0.32 -22.38
N SER A 333 1.26 -0.30 -22.94
CA SER A 333 1.34 -0.74 -24.34
C SER A 333 0.17 -1.65 -24.75
N GLU A 334 -0.26 -2.56 -23.87
CA GLU A 334 -1.39 -3.48 -24.12
C GLU A 334 -2.74 -2.77 -24.30
N TRP A 335 -2.89 -1.59 -23.68
CA TRP A 335 -4.16 -0.86 -23.60
C TRP A 335 -4.26 0.28 -24.61
N GLN A 336 -3.27 0.43 -25.49
CA GLN A 336 -3.34 1.43 -26.54
C GLN A 336 -4.48 1.13 -27.51
N GLN A 337 -5.16 2.18 -27.95
CA GLN A 337 -6.16 2.06 -29.01
C GLN A 337 -5.50 1.55 -30.29
N SER A 338 -6.12 0.56 -30.95
CA SER A 338 -5.58 -0.12 -32.13
C SER A 338 -5.38 0.74 -33.39
N ALA A 339 -5.64 2.05 -33.33
CA ALA A 339 -5.32 2.97 -34.41
C ALA A 339 -3.79 3.16 -34.45
N ALA A 340 -3.19 2.94 -35.63
CA ALA A 340 -1.74 2.76 -35.84
C ALA A 340 -0.83 3.87 -35.30
N ASP A 341 -1.37 5.02 -34.89
CA ASP A 341 -0.63 6.19 -34.37
C ASP A 341 -1.24 6.77 -33.07
N SER A 342 -2.15 6.06 -32.38
CA SER A 342 -2.76 6.57 -31.14
C SER A 342 -1.92 6.19 -29.92
N THR A 343 -1.42 7.20 -29.21
CA THR A 343 -0.84 7.04 -27.86
C THR A 343 -1.91 7.05 -26.76
N THR A 344 -3.19 6.99 -27.14
CA THR A 344 -4.31 7.10 -26.20
C THR A 344 -4.67 5.73 -25.66
N VAL A 345 -4.79 5.65 -24.33
CA VAL A 345 -5.24 4.44 -23.64
C VAL A 345 -6.75 4.23 -23.84
N ASP A 346 -7.13 3.00 -24.15
CA ASP A 346 -8.52 2.52 -24.15
C ASP A 346 -8.94 2.19 -22.72
N PHE A 347 -9.39 3.20 -21.98
CA PHE A 347 -9.84 3.06 -20.59
C PHE A 347 -11.06 2.15 -20.46
N GLU A 348 -11.94 2.07 -21.46
CA GLU A 348 -13.12 1.20 -21.42
C GLU A 348 -12.69 -0.27 -21.40
N ARG A 349 -11.72 -0.64 -22.24
CA ARG A 349 -11.14 -1.98 -22.26
C ARG A 349 -10.40 -2.29 -20.94
N LEU A 350 -9.64 -1.33 -20.41
CA LEU A 350 -8.93 -1.49 -19.14
C LEU A 350 -9.89 -1.66 -17.95
N PHE A 351 -10.95 -0.85 -17.87
CA PHE A 351 -11.99 -0.96 -16.84
C PHE A 351 -12.79 -2.27 -16.97
N SER A 352 -13.04 -2.73 -18.19
CA SER A 352 -13.63 -4.05 -18.43
C SER A 352 -12.75 -5.17 -17.88
N ALA A 353 -11.42 -5.10 -18.05
CA ALA A 353 -10.48 -6.07 -17.51
C ALA A 353 -10.40 -6.02 -15.97
N MET A 354 -10.45 -4.82 -15.37
CA MET A 354 -10.54 -4.67 -13.91
C MET A 354 -11.81 -5.32 -13.37
N ASN A 355 -12.97 -5.04 -13.98
CA ASN A 355 -14.25 -5.63 -13.56
C ASN A 355 -14.27 -7.15 -13.69
N GLU A 356 -13.68 -7.69 -14.75
CA GLU A 356 -13.58 -9.15 -14.89
C GLU A 356 -12.67 -9.77 -13.83
N THR A 357 -11.53 -9.13 -13.55
CA THR A 357 -10.61 -9.60 -12.50
C THR A 357 -11.24 -9.49 -11.11
N LEU A 358 -12.11 -8.50 -10.84
CA LEU A 358 -12.90 -8.42 -9.60
C LEU A 358 -13.89 -9.59 -9.47
N ARG A 359 -14.55 -9.99 -10.56
CA ARG A 359 -15.44 -11.17 -10.56
C ARG A 359 -14.66 -12.45 -10.31
N GLU A 360 -13.49 -12.59 -10.92
CA GLU A 360 -12.56 -13.71 -10.69
C GLU A 360 -12.11 -13.78 -9.23
N ALA A 361 -11.75 -12.64 -8.63
CA ALA A 361 -11.41 -12.56 -7.20
C ALA A 361 -12.59 -13.01 -6.33
N SER A 362 -13.80 -12.52 -6.59
CA SER A 362 -15.01 -12.91 -5.86
C SER A 362 -15.27 -14.42 -5.94
N ALA A 363 -15.18 -15.01 -7.13
CA ALA A 363 -15.36 -16.45 -7.32
C ALA A 363 -14.26 -17.27 -6.60
N THR A 364 -13.05 -16.73 -6.52
CA THR A 364 -11.92 -17.39 -5.83
C THR A 364 -12.09 -17.30 -4.31
N THR A 365 -12.61 -16.20 -3.77
CA THR A 365 -12.99 -16.08 -2.34
C THR A 365 -14.06 -17.08 -1.93
N GLU A 366 -15.06 -17.32 -2.78
CA GLU A 366 -16.06 -18.37 -2.56
C GLU A 366 -15.40 -19.75 -2.49
N ARG A 367 -14.55 -20.09 -3.47
CA ARG A 367 -13.78 -21.35 -3.46
C ARG A 367 -12.90 -21.47 -2.22
N LEU A 368 -12.24 -20.40 -1.80
CA LEU A 368 -11.39 -20.37 -0.60
C LEU A 368 -12.18 -20.70 0.67
N THR A 369 -13.40 -20.17 0.77
CA THR A 369 -14.31 -20.47 1.90
C THR A 369 -14.69 -21.94 1.93
N ASP A 370 -14.97 -22.53 0.76
CA ASP A 370 -15.22 -23.97 0.62
C ASP A 370 -13.99 -24.81 1.03
N ARG A 371 -12.77 -24.40 0.61
CA ARG A 371 -11.52 -25.07 1.02
C ARG A 371 -11.27 -25.00 2.51
N THR A 372 -11.52 -23.86 3.12
CA THR A 372 -11.42 -23.67 4.58
C THR A 372 -12.36 -24.61 5.32
N THR A 373 -13.59 -24.76 4.83
CA THR A 373 -14.59 -25.67 5.41
C THR A 373 -14.19 -27.14 5.24
N ALA A 374 -13.64 -27.50 4.08
CA ALA A 374 -13.13 -28.85 3.83
C ALA A 374 -11.97 -29.20 4.77
N LEU A 375 -11.02 -28.28 4.96
CA LEU A 375 -9.93 -28.45 5.91
C LEU A 375 -10.44 -28.60 7.35
N ALA A 376 -11.38 -27.76 7.79
CA ALA A 376 -11.98 -27.88 9.12
C ALA A 376 -12.58 -29.28 9.36
N THR A 377 -13.28 -29.82 8.34
CA THR A 377 -13.88 -31.16 8.40
C THR A 377 -12.82 -32.25 8.55
N GLU A 378 -11.71 -32.13 7.81
CA GLU A 378 -10.59 -33.07 7.89
C GLU A 378 -9.90 -33.03 9.25
N LEU A 379 -9.65 -31.83 9.78
CA LEU A 379 -9.03 -31.64 11.09
C LEU A 379 -9.89 -32.21 12.23
N VAL A 380 -11.22 -32.05 12.16
CA VAL A 380 -12.14 -32.66 13.14
C VAL A 380 -12.18 -34.19 13.01
N ALA A 381 -12.06 -34.74 11.80
CA ALA A 381 -12.03 -36.19 11.59
C ALA A 381 -10.72 -36.86 12.04
N ALA A 382 -9.65 -36.08 12.19
CA ALA A 382 -8.33 -36.54 12.63
C ALA A 382 -8.13 -36.50 14.16
N GLN A 383 -9.05 -35.86 14.91
CA GLN A 383 -9.10 -35.88 16.38
C GLN A 383 -9.80 -37.15 16.88
#